data_AF-A0A3D5E2Y1-F1
#
_entry.id   AF-A0A3D5E2Y1-F1
#
_cell.length_a   1.000
_cell.length_b   1.000
_cell.length_c   1.000
_cell.angle_alpha   90.00
_cell.angle_beta   90.00
_cell.angle_gamma   90.00
#
_symmetry.space_group_name_H-M   'P 1'
#
loop_
_entity.id
_entity.type
_entity.pdbx_description
1 polymer ?
#
loop_
_entity_poly.entity_id
_entity_poly.type
_entity_poly.pdbx_seq_one_letter_code
_entity_poly.pdbx_strand_id
1 'polypeptide(L)'
;MPIYKTWNNINPKFISFVLDFFLENQSDIRSDHDWDSDSLHKWEVSTLSHSIGYITLEPDSDTGTETAGTIYGYLQSENTQKTDFDYHPKLMQLVRDGGNFINYCHQRNILTEISDMDDYSSLRDINGLIRTAYHNFNNDLLANRSNTNDQNL
;
A
#
# COMPACT_ATOMS: atom_id res chain seq x y z
N MET A 1 5.68 16.92 4.70
CA MET A 1 4.35 16.46 4.21
C MET A 1 3.95 15.26 5.05
N PRO A 2 2.65 15.02 5.36
CA PRO A 2 2.26 14.00 6.32
C PRO A 2 2.40 12.63 5.69
N ILE A 3 3.64 12.22 5.73
CA ILE A 3 4.11 10.90 5.55
C ILE A 3 3.67 10.14 6.83
N TYR A 4 2.75 9.17 6.68
CA TYR A 4 2.32 8.36 7.82
C TYR A 4 3.40 7.32 8.13
N LYS A 5 4.03 7.48 9.29
CA LYS A 5 4.98 6.49 9.82
C LYS A 5 4.20 5.39 10.51
N THR A 6 3.89 4.36 9.76
CA THR A 6 3.53 3.04 10.30
C THR A 6 4.50 2.03 9.73
N TRP A 7 4.49 0.79 10.23
CA TRP A 7 5.19 -0.38 9.67
C TRP A 7 6.56 -0.75 10.27
N ASN A 8 6.73 -2.06 10.40
CA ASN A 8 7.96 -2.73 10.84
C ASN A 8 9.05 -2.63 9.76
N ASN A 9 10.27 -3.01 10.14
CA ASN A 9 11.42 -3.08 9.26
C ASN A 9 11.20 -4.11 8.12
N ILE A 10 10.75 -3.63 6.96
CA ILE A 10 10.50 -4.43 5.75
C ILE A 10 11.01 -3.63 4.56
N ASN A 11 11.62 -4.30 3.58
CA ASN A 11 12.12 -3.66 2.37
C ASN A 11 10.97 -3.07 1.53
N PRO A 12 11.03 -1.79 1.12
CA PRO A 12 10.02 -1.14 0.29
C PRO A 12 9.69 -1.90 -1.00
N LYS A 13 10.66 -2.60 -1.61
CA LYS A 13 10.46 -3.38 -2.83
C LYS A 13 9.36 -4.45 -2.69
N PHE A 14 9.27 -5.13 -1.55
CA PHE A 14 8.28 -6.19 -1.39
C PHE A 14 6.88 -5.63 -1.14
N ILE A 15 6.81 -4.50 -0.45
CA ILE A 15 5.57 -3.77 -0.23
C ILE A 15 5.06 -3.16 -1.54
N SER A 16 5.96 -2.73 -2.44
CA SER A 16 5.58 -2.15 -3.73
C SER A 16 4.81 -3.15 -4.61
N PHE A 17 5.18 -4.44 -4.63
CA PHE A 17 4.41 -5.48 -5.32
C PHE A 17 2.98 -5.63 -4.77
N VAL A 18 2.82 -5.56 -3.44
CA VAL A 18 1.51 -5.66 -2.78
C VAL A 18 0.65 -4.44 -3.11
N LEU A 19 1.26 -3.26 -3.13
CA LEU A 19 0.57 -2.01 -3.43
C LEU A 19 0.18 -1.89 -4.91
N ASP A 20 1.06 -2.29 -5.83
CA ASP A 20 0.76 -2.39 -7.26
C ASP A 20 -0.48 -3.24 -7.49
N PHE A 21 -0.47 -4.47 -6.96
CA PHE A 21 -1.61 -5.37 -7.06
C PHE A 21 -2.88 -4.73 -6.48
N PHE A 22 -2.79 -4.10 -5.31
CA PHE A 22 -3.93 -3.44 -4.68
C PHE A 22 -4.54 -2.35 -5.57
N LEU A 23 -3.70 -1.44 -6.09
CA LEU A 23 -4.13 -0.31 -6.92
C LEU A 23 -4.70 -0.76 -8.27
N GLU A 24 -4.10 -1.77 -8.91
CA GLU A 24 -4.60 -2.39 -10.15
C GLU A 24 -5.99 -3.02 -9.98
N ASN A 25 -6.34 -3.44 -8.77
CA ASN A 25 -7.65 -4.04 -8.47
C ASN A 25 -8.72 -3.01 -8.06
N GLN A 26 -8.44 -1.70 -8.17
CA GLN A 26 -9.41 -0.64 -7.93
C GLN A 26 -10.06 -0.19 -9.25
N SER A 27 -11.35 -0.46 -9.42
CA SER A 27 -12.06 -0.33 -10.71
C SER A 27 -12.06 1.07 -11.35
N ASP A 28 -11.93 2.12 -10.54
CA ASP A 28 -12.02 3.52 -10.97
C ASP A 28 -10.67 4.27 -10.89
N ILE A 29 -9.58 3.56 -10.65
CA ILE A 29 -8.25 4.12 -10.42
C ILE A 29 -7.29 3.70 -11.52
N ARG A 30 -6.42 4.63 -11.89
CA ARG A 30 -5.18 4.37 -12.62
C ARG A 30 -4.02 4.78 -11.75
N SER A 31 -3.00 3.95 -11.71
CA SER A 31 -1.75 4.21 -10.99
C SER A 31 -0.58 4.04 -11.93
N ASP A 32 0.32 5.02 -11.94
CA ASP A 32 1.60 4.93 -12.64
C ASP A 32 2.72 4.84 -11.60
N HIS A 33 3.47 3.74 -11.61
CA HIS A 33 4.48 3.42 -10.60
C HIS A 33 5.86 3.82 -11.12
N ASP A 34 6.44 4.83 -10.48
CA ASP A 34 7.84 5.22 -10.66
C ASP A 34 8.72 4.36 -9.75
N TRP A 35 9.46 3.44 -10.38
CA TRP A 35 10.39 2.52 -9.72
C TRP A 35 11.75 3.20 -9.55
N ASP A 36 11.95 3.93 -8.45
CA ASP A 36 13.31 4.26 -8.00
C ASP A 36 13.85 3.07 -7.19
N SER A 37 14.91 2.43 -7.69
CA SER A 37 15.37 1.13 -7.18
C SER A 37 15.93 1.17 -5.77
N ASP A 38 16.30 2.35 -5.27
CA ASP A 38 17.19 2.43 -4.10
C ASP A 38 16.57 3.14 -2.89
N SER A 39 15.53 3.98 -3.03
CA SER A 39 15.06 4.76 -1.87
C SER A 39 13.68 5.44 -1.95
N LEU A 40 12.89 5.36 -3.03
CA LEU A 40 11.54 5.95 -3.05
C LEU A 40 10.66 5.34 -4.15
N HIS A 41 9.68 4.52 -3.78
CA HIS A 41 8.62 4.17 -4.73
C HIS A 41 7.52 5.22 -4.69
N LYS A 42 7.05 5.64 -5.86
CA LYS A 42 6.01 6.66 -5.99
C LYS A 42 4.98 6.25 -7.02
N TRP A 43 3.71 6.37 -6.66
CA TRP A 43 2.58 6.12 -7.55
C TRP A 43 1.87 7.43 -7.82
N GLU A 44 1.79 7.86 -9.08
CA GLU A 44 0.79 8.85 -9.46
C GLU A 44 -0.57 8.18 -9.55
N VAL A 45 -1.52 8.62 -8.72
CA VAL A 45 -2.86 8.05 -8.66
C VAL A 45 -3.83 9.03 -9.30
N SER A 46 -4.63 8.52 -10.23
CA SER A 46 -5.66 9.27 -10.93
C SER A 46 -6.97 8.50 -10.95
N THR A 47 -8.07 9.25 -10.99
CA THR A 47 -9.35 8.69 -11.47
C THR A 47 -9.34 8.69 -13.00
N LEU A 48 -10.39 8.14 -13.62
CA LEU A 48 -10.61 8.28 -15.07
C LEU A 48 -10.67 9.74 -15.55
N SER A 49 -10.87 10.71 -14.65
CA SER A 49 -11.15 12.11 -15.01
C SER A 49 -10.00 13.07 -14.70
N HIS A 50 -9.20 12.82 -13.66
CA HIS A 50 -8.08 13.70 -13.26
C HIS A 50 -7.16 12.99 -12.25
N SER A 51 -5.93 13.52 -12.13
CA SER A 51 -4.97 13.13 -11.10
C SER A 51 -5.48 13.53 -9.71
N ILE A 52 -5.41 12.61 -8.76
CA ILE A 52 -5.89 12.80 -7.37
C ILE A 52 -4.76 12.89 -6.35
N GLY A 53 -3.53 12.59 -6.74
CA GLY A 53 -2.32 12.79 -5.95
C GLY A 53 -1.35 11.64 -6.08
N TYR A 54 -0.41 11.54 -5.14
CA TYR A 54 0.62 10.51 -5.15
C TYR A 54 0.54 9.66 -3.90
N ILE A 55 0.83 8.37 -4.02
CA ILE A 55 1.17 7.49 -2.89
C ILE A 55 2.69 7.29 -2.91
N THR A 56 3.32 7.28 -1.74
CA THR A 56 4.77 7.10 -1.62
C THR A 56 5.15 6.01 -0.64
N LEU A 57 6.28 5.39 -0.91
CA LEU A 57 6.91 4.39 -0.08
C LEU A 57 8.40 4.75 0.07
N GLU A 58 8.78 5.18 1.26
CA GLU A 58 10.15 5.62 1.57
C GLU A 58 10.78 4.72 2.63
N PRO A 59 12.09 4.44 2.58
CA PRO A 59 12.79 3.84 3.69
C PRO A 59 12.84 4.83 4.87
N ASP A 60 12.56 4.34 6.07
CA ASP A 60 12.65 5.13 7.30
C ASP A 60 14.12 5.38 7.66
N SER A 61 14.64 6.52 7.20
CA SER A 61 16.05 6.91 7.37
C SER A 61 16.44 7.32 8.81
N ASP A 62 15.46 7.53 9.70
CA ASP A 62 15.69 7.90 11.11
C ASP A 62 16.30 6.76 11.97
N THR A 63 16.44 5.57 11.39
CA THR A 63 16.77 4.34 12.13
C THR A 63 18.25 3.97 12.15
N GLY A 64 19.11 4.71 11.42
CA GLY A 64 20.57 4.60 11.53
C GLY A 64 21.20 3.29 11.03
N THR A 65 20.42 2.36 10.48
CA THR A 65 20.87 1.15 9.76
C THR A 65 20.20 1.13 8.38
N GLU A 66 20.86 0.50 7.40
CA GLU A 66 20.30 0.23 6.07
C GLU A 66 18.84 -0.26 6.19
N THR A 67 17.88 0.61 5.85
CA THR A 67 16.42 0.39 5.93
C THR A 67 15.93 -0.20 7.26
N ALA A 68 15.44 0.61 8.21
CA ALA A 68 14.76 0.07 9.40
C ALA A 68 13.26 0.36 9.55
N GLY A 69 12.61 0.80 8.47
CA GLY A 69 11.15 0.92 8.39
C GLY A 69 10.73 1.27 6.97
N THR A 70 9.46 1.03 6.64
CA THR A 70 8.88 1.52 5.39
C THR A 70 7.80 2.52 5.72
N ILE A 71 8.02 3.73 5.24
CA ILE A 71 7.12 4.83 5.41
C ILE A 71 6.12 4.84 4.26
N TYR A 72 4.84 4.69 4.58
CA TYR A 72 3.73 4.70 3.62
C TYR A 72 2.98 6.03 3.71
N GLY A 73 3.05 6.82 2.65
CA GLY A 73 2.56 8.18 2.66
C GLY A 73 1.85 8.58 1.38
N TYR A 74 1.52 9.86 1.30
CA TYR A 74 0.96 10.44 0.11
C TYR A 74 1.50 11.86 -0.07
N LEU A 75 1.69 12.26 -1.32
CA LEU A 75 2.16 13.58 -1.70
C LEU A 75 1.12 14.27 -2.58
N GLN A 76 0.99 15.58 -2.44
CA GLN A 76 0.25 16.41 -3.38
C GLN A 76 1.14 16.76 -4.58
N SER A 77 0.53 17.10 -5.71
CA SER A 77 1.22 17.65 -6.90
C SER A 77 1.84 19.03 -6.68
N GLU A 78 1.41 19.77 -5.65
CA GLU A 78 1.85 21.15 -5.40
C GLU A 78 2.41 21.35 -3.98
N ASN A 79 3.45 22.17 -3.87
CA ASN A 79 4.26 22.33 -2.67
C ASN A 79 3.67 23.39 -1.70
N THR A 80 2.47 23.15 -1.16
CA THR A 80 1.80 24.03 -0.17
C THR A 80 1.58 23.33 1.17
N GLN A 81 1.58 24.10 2.27
CA GLN A 81 1.42 23.58 3.63
C GLN A 81 -0.06 23.27 3.91
N LYS A 82 -0.39 22.00 4.18
CA LYS A 82 -1.78 21.49 4.19
C LYS A 82 -2.06 20.49 5.32
N THR A 83 -3.34 20.30 5.63
CA THR A 83 -3.92 19.32 6.57
C THR A 83 -4.51 18.12 5.82
N ASP A 84 -4.82 17.01 6.51
CA ASP A 84 -5.43 15.80 5.88
C ASP A 84 -6.71 16.11 5.07
N PHE A 85 -7.44 17.19 5.40
CA PHE A 85 -8.67 17.60 4.71
C PHE A 85 -8.44 18.19 3.32
N ASP A 86 -7.21 18.59 3.02
CA ASP A 86 -6.87 19.21 1.74
C ASP A 86 -6.60 18.19 0.62
N TYR A 87 -6.65 16.90 0.96
CA TYR A 87 -6.39 15.80 0.04
C TYR A 87 -7.69 15.20 -0.47
N HIS A 88 -7.66 14.69 -1.70
CA HIS A 88 -8.84 14.11 -2.33
C HIS A 88 -9.34 12.93 -1.47
N PRO A 89 -10.62 12.87 -1.06
CA PRO A 89 -11.11 11.82 -0.15
C PRO A 89 -10.86 10.40 -0.65
N LYS A 90 -10.94 10.18 -1.97
CA LYS A 90 -10.59 8.89 -2.59
C LYS A 90 -9.12 8.52 -2.39
N LEU A 91 -8.19 9.48 -2.47
CA LEU A 91 -6.77 9.24 -2.20
C LEU A 91 -6.60 8.79 -0.74
N MET A 92 -7.29 9.45 0.20
CA MET A 92 -7.23 9.10 1.62
C MET A 92 -7.79 7.72 1.91
N GLN A 93 -8.87 7.33 1.22
CA GLN A 93 -9.41 5.98 1.31
C GLN A 93 -8.43 4.94 0.75
N LEU A 94 -7.81 5.20 -0.40
CA LEU A 94 -6.82 4.30 -1.01
C LEU A 94 -5.60 4.11 -0.12
N VAL A 95 -5.08 5.19 0.47
CA VAL A 95 -3.99 5.12 1.44
C VAL A 95 -4.40 4.26 2.64
N ARG A 96 -5.58 4.50 3.21
CA ARG A 96 -6.05 3.72 4.37
C ARG A 96 -6.24 2.23 4.04
N ASP A 97 -6.89 1.91 2.93
CA ASP A 97 -7.22 0.54 2.55
C ASP A 97 -5.98 -0.23 2.05
N GLY A 98 -5.14 0.43 1.25
CA GLY A 98 -3.85 -0.11 0.82
C GLY A 98 -2.95 -0.39 2.01
N GLY A 99 -2.88 0.56 2.96
CA GLY A 99 -2.23 0.34 4.25
C GLY A 99 -2.81 -0.88 4.98
N ASN A 100 -4.13 -0.99 5.15
CA ASN A 100 -4.74 -2.14 5.82
C ASN A 100 -4.41 -3.48 5.13
N PHE A 101 -4.36 -3.51 3.80
CA PHE A 101 -3.98 -4.72 3.07
C PHE A 101 -2.49 -5.07 3.25
N ILE A 102 -1.60 -4.09 3.26
CA ILE A 102 -0.18 -4.29 3.60
C ILE A 102 -0.04 -4.87 5.02
N ASN A 103 -0.86 -4.44 5.98
CA ASN A 103 -0.96 -4.98 7.36
C ASN A 103 -1.34 -6.43 7.36
N TYR A 104 -2.38 -6.75 6.61
CA TYR A 104 -2.81 -8.11 6.46
C TYR A 104 -1.68 -9.00 5.89
N CYS A 105 -1.03 -8.56 4.80
CA CYS A 105 0.09 -9.29 4.20
C CYS A 105 1.27 -9.47 5.18
N HIS A 106 1.61 -8.44 5.95
CA HIS A 106 2.64 -8.52 6.98
C HIS A 106 2.30 -9.54 8.07
N GLN A 107 1.11 -9.43 8.66
CA GLN A 107 0.65 -10.31 9.76
C GLN A 107 0.53 -11.77 9.35
N ARG A 108 0.33 -12.04 8.05
CA ARG A 108 0.22 -13.38 7.48
C ARG A 108 1.55 -13.91 6.91
N ASN A 109 2.67 -13.22 7.16
CA ASN A 109 4.02 -13.54 6.64
C ASN A 109 4.15 -13.56 5.11
N ILE A 110 3.20 -12.93 4.40
CA ILE A 110 3.22 -12.87 2.93
C ILE A 110 4.41 -12.05 2.43
N LEU A 111 4.73 -10.93 3.10
CA LEU A 111 5.87 -10.10 2.74
C LEU A 111 7.21 -10.83 2.93
N THR A 112 7.30 -11.67 3.95
CA THR A 112 8.46 -12.54 4.17
C THR A 112 8.56 -13.60 3.09
N GLU A 113 7.45 -14.25 2.73
CA GLU A 113 7.44 -15.24 1.65
C GLU A 113 7.83 -14.63 0.30
N ILE A 114 7.39 -13.40 0.00
CA ILE A 114 7.84 -12.65 -1.19
C ILE A 114 9.34 -12.32 -1.11
N SER A 115 9.88 -12.04 0.09
CA SER A 115 11.31 -11.80 0.28
C SER A 115 12.15 -13.07 0.12
N ASP A 116 11.61 -14.23 0.50
CA ASP A 116 12.27 -15.53 0.41
C ASP A 116 12.14 -16.16 -0.99
N MET A 117 11.23 -15.63 -1.81
CA MET A 117 11.13 -15.95 -3.23
C MET A 117 12.36 -15.36 -3.95
N ASP A 118 13.39 -16.20 -4.12
CA ASP A 118 14.63 -15.91 -4.88
C ASP A 118 14.36 -15.25 -6.25
N ASP A 119 15.38 -14.62 -6.85
CA ASP A 119 15.35 -13.95 -8.17
C ASP A 119 14.81 -14.81 -9.34
N TYR A 120 14.66 -16.13 -9.15
CA TYR A 120 14.08 -17.07 -10.12
C TYR A 120 12.56 -17.25 -9.99
N SER A 121 11.97 -16.79 -8.89
CA SER A 121 10.52 -16.78 -8.70
C SER A 121 9.89 -15.82 -9.70
N SER A 122 8.90 -16.30 -10.45
CA SER A 122 8.31 -15.44 -11.48
C SER A 122 7.38 -14.41 -10.85
N LEU A 123 7.24 -13.23 -11.48
CA LEU A 123 6.20 -12.24 -11.10
C LEU A 123 4.80 -12.86 -11.04
N ARG A 124 4.57 -13.97 -11.78
CA ARG A 124 3.32 -14.73 -11.73
C ARG A 124 3.11 -15.42 -10.38
N ASP A 125 4.16 -15.95 -9.76
CA ASP A 125 4.09 -16.64 -8.47
C ASP A 125 3.83 -15.65 -7.34
N ILE A 126 4.56 -14.52 -7.35
CA ILE A 126 4.33 -13.38 -6.45
C ILE A 126 2.88 -12.89 -6.57
N ASN A 127 2.40 -12.66 -7.79
CA ASN A 127 1.01 -12.24 -8.02
C ASN A 127 -0.03 -13.29 -7.60
N GLY A 128 0.29 -14.58 -7.71
CA GLY A 128 -0.58 -15.66 -7.24
C GLY A 128 -0.75 -15.65 -5.73
N LEU A 129 0.35 -15.43 -5.00
CA LEU A 129 0.37 -15.30 -3.55
C LEU A 129 -0.42 -14.07 -3.10
N ILE A 130 -0.14 -12.89 -3.68
CA ILE A 130 -0.82 -11.64 -3.33
C ILE A 130 -2.32 -11.71 -3.64
N ARG A 131 -2.71 -12.28 -4.79
CA ARG A 131 -4.13 -12.49 -5.14
C ARG A 131 -4.85 -13.33 -4.10
N THR A 132 -4.24 -14.41 -3.64
CA THR A 132 -4.81 -15.28 -2.60
C THR A 132 -4.98 -14.50 -1.29
N ALA A 133 -3.97 -13.73 -0.90
CA ALA A 133 -4.06 -12.85 0.27
C ALA A 133 -5.19 -11.81 0.13
N TYR A 134 -5.34 -11.19 -1.04
CA TYR A 134 -6.37 -10.17 -1.31
C TYR A 134 -7.79 -10.73 -1.21
N HIS A 135 -8.04 -11.93 -1.74
CA HIS A 135 -9.33 -12.59 -1.59
C HIS A 135 -9.67 -12.88 -0.12
N ASN A 136 -8.70 -13.37 0.66
CA ASN A 136 -8.91 -13.64 2.08
C ASN A 136 -9.12 -12.36 2.88
N PHE A 137 -8.36 -11.31 2.60
CA PHE A 137 -8.54 -9.99 3.20
C PHE A 137 -9.96 -9.44 2.99
N ASN A 138 -10.48 -9.54 1.77
CA ASN A 138 -11.86 -9.10 1.47
C ASN A 138 -12.90 -9.95 2.20
N ASN A 139 -12.70 -11.26 2.30
CA ASN A 139 -13.59 -12.14 3.06
C ASN A 139 -13.59 -11.79 4.56
N ASP A 140 -12.43 -11.55 5.15
CA ASP A 140 -12.29 -11.16 6.56
C ASP A 140 -12.97 -9.80 6.82
N LEU A 141 -12.82 -8.83 5.91
CA LEU A 141 -13.53 -7.54 5.97
C LEU A 141 -15.04 -7.70 5.93
N LEU A 142 -15.55 -8.56 5.04
CA LEU A 142 -16.99 -8.83 4.92
C LEU A 142 -17.54 -9.55 6.16
N ALA A 143 -16.83 -10.56 6.68
CA ALA A 143 -17.20 -11.29 7.88
C ALA A 143 -17.28 -10.37 9.11
N ASN A 144 -16.29 -9.48 9.27
CA ASN A 144 -16.27 -8.52 10.36
C ASN A 144 -17.42 -7.50 10.29
N ARG A 145 -17.81 -7.07 9.07
CA ARG A 145 -18.97 -6.18 8.86
C ARG A 145 -20.30 -6.85 9.18
N SER A 146 -20.45 -8.13 8.81
CA SER A 146 -21.65 -8.92 9.14
C SER A 146 -21.82 -9.08 10.65
N ASN A 147 -20.73 -9.37 11.38
CA ASN A 147 -20.77 -9.53 12.84
C ASN A 147 -21.10 -8.23 13.60
N THR A 148 -20.73 -7.06 13.09
CA THR A 148 -21.11 -5.77 13.69
C THR A 148 -22.57 -5.37 13.47
N ASN A 149 -23.22 -5.87 12.41
CA ASN A 149 -24.63 -5.59 12.16
C ASN A 149 -25.54 -6.44 13.05
N ASP A 150 -25.10 -7.63 13.47
CA ASP A 150 -25.84 -8.51 14.36
C ASP A 150 -25.76 -8.12 15.85
N GLN A 151 -24.88 -7.18 16.22
CA GLN A 151 -24.76 -6.67 17.61
C GLN A 151 -25.55 -5.38 17.86
N ASN A 152 -26.28 -4.86 16.88
CA ASN A 152 -27.12 -3.67 17.00
C ASN A 152 -28.63 -3.96 16.84
N LEU A 153 -29.06 -5.21 17.04
CA LEU A 153 -30.46 -5.64 17.05
C LEU A 153 -30.90 -6.13 18.42
#